data_AF-A0A1V5RQ45-F1
#
_entry.id   AF-A0A1V5RQ45-F1
#
_cell.length_a   1.000
_cell.length_b   1.000
_cell.length_c   1.000
_cell.angle_alpha   90.00
_cell.angle_beta   90.00
_cell.angle_gamma   90.00
#
_symmetry.space_group_name_H-M   'P 1'
#
loop_
_entity.id
_entity.type
_entity.pdbx_description
1 polymer ?
#
loop_
_entity_poly.entity_id
_entity_poly.type
_entity_poly.pdbx_seq_one_letter_code
_entity_poly.pdbx_strand_id
1 'polypeptide(L)'
;MLCLTLTASTLAENKALVEKNRSWIGAAELRLDHLDEDELKVASAFPSTVDLPLILTYRRASDGGLCTKNEKDRLQTLYEAAKGGWAYVDIEEDVKKSDLKCKDPLFEGRVDLEESLRARNIRIIRSYHDFEGVPEDLFGRVNRLAGKGDIPKVAVTPQSLLDVIMLFQVEEQLAHIKKKIIIGMGQLGIPTRILYKRLGSMLSFVSDNQAAPGHLGPREMSEVYHADRIDRNTHIYGVIGNPVYHTSSPKIHNRGFEAIRYNAVYVPFLVDSVRSFFKLAELLKIRGFSVTIPHKQAVVPYLGKTSREVKQIGSCNTVVRIQGMWKGINTDYYGFLTPIQDRIASGSIKSALVVGSGGASRAIVYALINHGVKVTILNRTAERARKLGDETMSGYDSLENAHLYQGSVDLVVQTTSVGMGELEGTNPIPSFAFTGKEIAYELIYRPEETAFLQAAKRAGCEPVFGKEMLIEQGKLQFEAFCGYHFPHWIPLDL
;
A
#
# COMPACT_ATOMS: atom_id res chain seq x y z
N MET A 1 -7.11 -17.46 1.22
CA MET A 1 -6.55 -17.73 -0.11
C MET A 1 -6.59 -16.45 -0.92
N LEU A 2 -5.59 -16.23 -1.77
CA LEU A 2 -5.66 -15.22 -2.82
C LEU A 2 -6.54 -15.74 -3.97
N CYS A 3 -7.54 -14.94 -4.35
CA CYS A 3 -8.50 -15.25 -5.40
C CYS A 3 -8.27 -14.32 -6.60
N LEU A 4 -7.88 -14.88 -7.74
CA LEU A 4 -7.68 -14.10 -8.97
C LEU A 4 -9.02 -13.71 -9.59
N THR A 5 -9.30 -12.42 -9.73
CA THR A 5 -10.47 -11.95 -10.50
C THR A 5 -10.15 -11.99 -11.99
N LEU A 6 -10.90 -12.81 -12.73
CA LEU A 6 -10.75 -13.07 -14.16
C LEU A 6 -11.73 -12.19 -14.95
N THR A 7 -11.19 -11.30 -15.79
CA THR A 7 -11.96 -10.26 -16.52
C THR A 7 -11.63 -10.21 -18.02
N ALA A 8 -10.98 -11.23 -18.58
CA ALA A 8 -10.79 -11.33 -20.02
C ALA A 8 -12.10 -11.69 -20.72
N SER A 9 -12.23 -11.41 -22.02
CA SER A 9 -13.49 -11.61 -22.75
C SER A 9 -13.74 -13.06 -23.16
N THR A 10 -12.69 -13.88 -23.20
CA THR A 10 -12.78 -15.29 -23.58
C THR A 10 -12.40 -16.24 -22.44
N LEU A 11 -12.95 -17.46 -22.44
CA LEU A 11 -12.59 -18.49 -21.45
C LEU A 11 -11.13 -18.94 -21.62
N ALA A 12 -10.62 -18.95 -22.85
CA ALA A 12 -9.23 -19.32 -23.14
C ALA A 12 -8.22 -18.35 -22.52
N GLU A 13 -8.44 -17.03 -22.65
CA GLU A 13 -7.59 -16.02 -22.04
C GLU A 13 -7.66 -16.07 -20.51
N ASN A 14 -8.86 -16.23 -19.96
CA ASN A 14 -9.03 -16.38 -18.52
C ASN A 14 -8.32 -17.62 -17.97
N LYS A 15 -8.32 -18.73 -18.70
CA LYS A 15 -7.50 -19.91 -18.36
C LYS A 15 -6.00 -19.58 -18.39
N ALA A 16 -5.53 -18.89 -19.43
CA ALA A 16 -4.12 -18.49 -19.52
C ALA A 16 -3.70 -17.58 -18.34
N LEU A 17 -4.58 -16.68 -17.88
CA LEU A 17 -4.34 -15.85 -16.69
C LEU A 17 -4.22 -16.68 -15.41
N VAL A 18 -5.03 -17.74 -15.25
CA VAL A 18 -4.90 -18.68 -14.14
C VAL A 18 -3.55 -19.39 -14.17
N GLU A 19 -3.16 -19.95 -15.32
CA GLU A 19 -1.90 -20.68 -15.45
C GLU A 19 -0.67 -19.78 -15.22
N LYS A 20 -0.70 -18.56 -15.75
CA LYS A 20 0.33 -17.54 -15.51
C LYS A 20 0.53 -17.23 -14.01
N ASN A 21 -0.55 -17.23 -13.23
CA ASN A 21 -0.54 -16.83 -11.82
C ASN A 21 -0.62 -18.02 -10.85
N ARG A 22 -0.53 -19.27 -11.35
CA ARG A 22 -0.81 -20.50 -10.62
C ARG A 22 -0.02 -20.66 -9.32
N SER A 23 1.23 -20.18 -9.30
CA SER A 23 2.11 -20.23 -8.12
C SER A 23 1.70 -19.28 -6.99
N TRP A 24 0.87 -18.29 -7.27
CA TRP A 24 0.54 -17.20 -6.34
C TRP A 24 -0.91 -17.19 -5.86
N ILE A 25 -1.79 -18.03 -6.42
CA ILE A 25 -3.23 -17.99 -6.15
C ILE A 25 -3.73 -19.33 -5.63
N GLY A 26 -4.79 -19.28 -4.81
CA GLY A 26 -5.46 -20.48 -4.27
C GLY A 26 -6.90 -20.66 -4.77
N ALA A 27 -7.43 -19.70 -5.53
CA ALA A 27 -8.74 -19.72 -6.16
C ALA A 27 -8.80 -18.72 -7.32
N ALA A 28 -9.85 -18.78 -8.13
CA ALA A 28 -10.16 -17.76 -9.12
C ALA A 28 -11.66 -17.46 -9.19
N GLU A 29 -12.02 -16.24 -9.58
CA GLU A 29 -13.39 -15.77 -9.79
C GLU A 29 -13.58 -15.47 -11.28
N LEU A 30 -14.45 -16.22 -11.95
CA LEU A 30 -14.84 -15.93 -13.33
C LEU A 30 -15.98 -14.90 -13.34
N ARG A 31 -15.72 -13.75 -13.96
CA ARG A 31 -16.71 -12.68 -14.16
C ARG A 31 -17.41 -12.86 -15.50
N LEU A 32 -18.61 -13.46 -15.47
CA LEU A 32 -19.43 -13.63 -16.67
C LEU A 32 -19.77 -12.31 -17.35
N ASP A 33 -19.88 -11.22 -16.58
CA ASP A 33 -20.15 -9.90 -17.13
C ASP A 33 -19.04 -9.33 -18.02
N HIS A 34 -17.85 -9.93 -18.01
CA HIS A 34 -16.77 -9.57 -18.92
C HIS A 34 -16.68 -10.46 -20.16
N LEU A 35 -17.39 -11.59 -20.20
CA LEU A 35 -17.31 -12.54 -21.32
C LEU A 35 -18.13 -12.08 -22.52
N ASP A 36 -17.65 -12.45 -23.71
CA ASP A 36 -18.41 -12.33 -24.95
C ASP A 36 -19.66 -13.24 -24.92
N GLU A 37 -20.71 -12.88 -25.67
CA GLU A 37 -22.01 -13.57 -25.59
C GLU A 37 -21.95 -15.06 -25.93
N ASP A 38 -21.06 -15.46 -26.84
CA ASP A 38 -20.88 -16.86 -27.22
C ASP A 38 -20.16 -17.65 -26.12
N GLU A 39 -19.25 -17.03 -25.40
CA GLU A 39 -18.51 -17.62 -24.27
C GLU A 39 -19.44 -17.86 -23.07
N LEU A 40 -20.43 -16.98 -22.86
CA LEU A 40 -21.47 -17.18 -21.83
C LEU A 40 -22.22 -18.50 -21.99
N LYS A 41 -22.47 -18.95 -23.22
CA LYS A 41 -23.21 -20.18 -23.52
C LYS A 41 -22.45 -21.44 -23.12
N VAL A 42 -21.13 -21.37 -23.05
CA VAL A 42 -20.24 -22.50 -22.76
C VAL A 42 -19.50 -22.37 -21.43
N ALA A 43 -19.76 -21.30 -20.66
CA ALA A 43 -19.09 -21.02 -19.39
C ALA A 43 -19.20 -22.15 -18.36
N SER A 44 -20.25 -22.97 -18.40
CA SER A 44 -20.40 -24.14 -17.52
C SER A 44 -19.30 -25.19 -17.67
N ALA A 45 -18.59 -25.23 -18.79
CA ALA A 45 -17.45 -26.12 -19.02
C ALA A 45 -16.16 -25.62 -18.36
N PHE A 46 -16.04 -24.32 -18.05
CA PHE A 46 -14.79 -23.71 -17.57
C PHE A 46 -14.18 -24.40 -16.33
N PRO A 47 -14.96 -24.80 -15.30
CA PRO A 47 -14.40 -25.50 -14.13
C PRO A 47 -13.68 -26.81 -14.44
N SER A 48 -14.06 -27.50 -15.53
CA SER A 48 -13.36 -28.73 -15.95
C SER A 48 -11.97 -28.48 -16.52
N THR A 49 -11.65 -27.22 -16.83
CA THR A 49 -10.39 -26.82 -17.48
C THR A 49 -9.35 -26.25 -16.52
N VAL A 50 -9.74 -26.00 -15.26
CA VAL A 50 -8.93 -25.32 -14.25
C VAL A 50 -8.97 -26.12 -12.94
N ASP A 51 -7.80 -26.55 -12.48
CA ASP A 51 -7.66 -27.30 -11.23
C ASP A 51 -7.58 -26.38 -9.99
N LEU A 52 -8.55 -25.50 -9.79
CA LEU A 52 -8.64 -24.64 -8.59
C LEU A 52 -10.10 -24.48 -8.17
N PRO A 53 -10.38 -24.18 -6.89
CA PRO A 53 -11.69 -23.69 -6.50
C PRO A 53 -12.07 -22.43 -7.29
N LEU A 54 -13.20 -22.50 -8.00
CA LEU A 54 -13.71 -21.38 -8.79
C LEU A 54 -14.97 -20.75 -8.18
N ILE A 55 -15.03 -19.43 -8.26
CA ILE A 55 -16.20 -18.60 -7.96
C ILE A 55 -16.83 -18.18 -9.28
N LEU A 56 -18.13 -18.44 -9.44
CA LEU A 56 -18.92 -17.92 -10.55
C LEU A 56 -19.62 -16.63 -10.13
N THR A 57 -19.43 -15.56 -10.91
CA THR A 57 -20.04 -14.26 -10.64
C THR A 57 -20.60 -13.67 -11.93
N TYR A 58 -21.86 -13.22 -11.93
CA TYR A 58 -22.43 -12.42 -13.02
C TYR A 58 -22.92 -11.06 -12.50
N ARG A 59 -22.00 -10.09 -12.42
CA ARG A 59 -22.21 -8.86 -11.65
C ARG A 59 -23.01 -7.82 -12.43
N ARG A 60 -24.02 -7.23 -11.78
CA ARG A 60 -24.81 -6.10 -12.31
C ARG A 60 -23.95 -4.85 -12.48
N ALA A 61 -24.31 -3.98 -13.42
CA ALA A 61 -23.67 -2.67 -13.56
C ALA A 61 -23.73 -1.81 -12.29
N SER A 62 -24.87 -1.85 -11.57
CA SER A 62 -25.06 -1.15 -10.29
C SER A 62 -24.13 -1.61 -9.17
N ASP A 63 -23.58 -2.83 -9.29
CA ASP A 63 -22.73 -3.47 -8.28
C ASP A 63 -21.27 -3.56 -8.76
N GLY A 64 -20.87 -2.70 -9.71
CA GLY A 64 -19.50 -2.63 -10.22
C GLY A 64 -19.15 -3.71 -11.26
N GLY A 65 -20.17 -4.27 -11.93
CA GLY A 65 -19.99 -5.14 -13.09
C GLY A 65 -20.33 -4.48 -14.41
N LEU A 66 -20.48 -5.30 -15.45
CA LEU A 66 -20.84 -4.87 -16.80
C LEU A 66 -22.18 -5.45 -17.28
N CYS A 67 -22.88 -6.25 -16.48
CA CYS A 67 -24.15 -6.85 -16.88
C CYS A 67 -25.25 -5.79 -16.96
N THR A 68 -25.85 -5.65 -18.15
CA THR A 68 -26.99 -4.76 -18.45
C THR A 68 -28.32 -5.52 -18.64
N LYS A 69 -28.31 -6.86 -18.52
CA LYS A 69 -29.53 -7.68 -18.62
C LYS A 69 -30.46 -7.39 -17.44
N ASN A 70 -31.77 -7.61 -17.64
CA ASN A 70 -32.70 -7.61 -16.52
C ASN A 70 -32.41 -8.79 -15.57
N GLU A 71 -32.91 -8.70 -14.34
CA GLU A 71 -32.55 -9.63 -13.28
C GLU A 71 -32.92 -11.09 -13.57
N LYS A 72 -34.07 -11.33 -14.23
CA LYS A 72 -34.50 -12.68 -14.58
C LYS A 72 -33.58 -13.31 -15.62
N ASP A 73 -33.21 -12.57 -16.66
CA ASP A 73 -32.32 -13.07 -17.72
C ASP A 73 -30.87 -13.22 -17.23
N ARG A 74 -30.43 -12.33 -16.33
CA ARG A 74 -29.14 -12.44 -15.64
C ARG A 74 -29.08 -13.72 -14.81
N LEU A 75 -30.06 -13.95 -13.95
CA LEU A 75 -30.11 -15.14 -13.09
C LEU A 75 -30.33 -16.42 -13.89
N GLN A 76 -31.07 -16.38 -15.01
CA GLN A 76 -31.16 -17.51 -15.94
C GLN A 76 -29.79 -17.85 -16.55
N THR A 77 -29.02 -16.85 -16.98
CA THR A 77 -27.66 -17.06 -17.51
C THR A 77 -26.75 -17.64 -16.43
N LEU A 78 -26.84 -17.10 -15.20
CA LEU A 78 -26.08 -17.60 -14.05
C LEU A 78 -26.44 -19.06 -13.72
N TYR A 79 -27.72 -19.42 -13.78
CA TYR A 79 -28.21 -20.78 -13.59
C TYR A 79 -27.60 -21.76 -14.61
N GLU A 80 -27.61 -21.40 -15.90
CA GLU A 80 -27.03 -22.24 -16.96
C GLU A 80 -25.53 -22.42 -16.78
N ALA A 81 -24.79 -21.35 -16.50
CA ALA A 81 -23.35 -21.42 -16.23
C ALA A 81 -23.04 -22.23 -14.96
N ALA A 82 -23.87 -22.10 -13.92
CA ALA A 82 -23.72 -22.82 -12.65
C ALA A 82 -23.91 -24.34 -12.76
N LYS A 83 -24.29 -24.86 -13.93
CA LYS A 83 -24.36 -26.31 -14.16
C LYS A 83 -23.00 -27.01 -14.11
N GLY A 84 -21.90 -26.26 -14.20
CA GLY A 84 -20.51 -26.73 -14.06
C GLY A 84 -20.08 -27.04 -12.62
N GLY A 85 -18.86 -27.58 -12.47
CA GLY A 85 -18.26 -27.96 -11.19
C GLY A 85 -17.72 -26.79 -10.35
N TRP A 86 -18.54 -25.77 -10.08
CA TRP A 86 -18.14 -24.58 -9.33
C TRP A 86 -17.99 -24.85 -7.84
N ALA A 87 -17.01 -24.20 -7.19
CA ALA A 87 -16.89 -24.26 -5.73
C ALA A 87 -17.85 -23.27 -5.04
N TYR A 88 -18.07 -22.12 -5.69
CA TYR A 88 -18.94 -21.06 -5.19
C TYR A 88 -19.71 -20.38 -6.32
N VAL A 89 -20.89 -19.84 -5.98
CA VAL A 89 -21.59 -18.84 -6.80
C VAL A 89 -21.83 -17.61 -5.95
N ASP A 90 -21.54 -16.43 -6.50
CA ASP A 90 -21.79 -15.14 -5.87
C ASP A 90 -23.16 -14.61 -6.33
N ILE A 91 -24.04 -14.35 -5.35
CA ILE A 91 -25.38 -13.80 -5.56
C ILE A 91 -25.53 -12.56 -4.68
N GLU A 92 -26.08 -11.48 -5.22
CA GLU A 92 -26.31 -10.25 -4.50
C GLU A 92 -27.37 -10.41 -3.38
N GLU A 93 -27.24 -9.62 -2.31
CA GLU A 93 -28.09 -9.75 -1.11
C GLU A 93 -29.56 -9.42 -1.33
N ASP A 94 -29.85 -8.54 -2.28
CA ASP A 94 -31.14 -7.92 -2.56
C ASP A 94 -31.94 -8.64 -3.67
N VAL A 95 -31.41 -9.76 -4.19
CA VAL A 95 -32.12 -10.62 -5.15
C VAL A 95 -33.43 -11.13 -4.53
N LYS A 96 -34.54 -10.87 -5.21
CA LYS A 96 -35.88 -11.28 -4.74
C LYS A 96 -36.09 -12.77 -4.99
N LYS A 97 -36.81 -13.42 -4.06
CA LYS A 97 -37.18 -14.85 -4.19
C LYS A 97 -37.93 -15.18 -5.49
N SER A 98 -38.73 -14.23 -6.01
CA SER A 98 -39.46 -14.40 -7.27
C SER A 98 -38.55 -14.48 -8.49
N ASP A 99 -37.37 -13.86 -8.45
CA ASP A 99 -36.45 -13.77 -9.57
C ASP A 99 -35.48 -14.96 -9.61
N LEU A 100 -35.34 -15.71 -8.50
CA LEU A 100 -34.57 -16.96 -8.42
C LEU A 100 -35.18 -18.14 -9.19
N LYS A 101 -36.39 -17.98 -9.76
CA LYS A 101 -37.11 -19.06 -10.45
C LYS A 101 -36.69 -19.13 -11.93
N CYS A 102 -35.75 -20.02 -12.21
CA CYS A 102 -35.18 -20.27 -13.54
C CYS A 102 -35.96 -21.35 -14.31
N LYS A 103 -35.94 -21.28 -15.64
CA LYS A 103 -36.42 -22.34 -16.53
C LYS A 103 -35.33 -23.40 -16.65
N ASP A 104 -35.70 -24.68 -16.62
CA ASP A 104 -34.80 -25.77 -16.94
C ASP A 104 -35.40 -26.61 -18.08
N PRO A 105 -34.65 -26.87 -19.17
CA PRO A 105 -35.17 -27.66 -20.30
C PRO A 105 -35.61 -29.09 -19.95
N LEU A 106 -35.13 -29.65 -18.84
CA LEU A 106 -35.42 -31.01 -18.41
C LEU A 106 -36.64 -31.12 -17.49
N PHE A 107 -37.24 -29.99 -17.09
CA PHE A 107 -38.38 -29.94 -16.17
C PHE A 107 -39.46 -29.00 -16.70
N GLU A 108 -40.72 -29.41 -16.66
CA GLU A 108 -41.84 -28.55 -17.07
C GLU A 108 -42.05 -27.34 -16.12
N GLY A 109 -41.52 -27.42 -14.89
CA GLY A 109 -41.61 -26.38 -13.87
C GLY A 109 -40.43 -25.39 -13.84
N ARG A 110 -40.51 -24.41 -12.94
CA ARG A 110 -39.36 -23.54 -12.63
C ARG A 110 -38.53 -24.13 -11.49
N VAL A 111 -37.21 -24.08 -11.64
CA VAL A 111 -36.24 -24.51 -10.64
C VAL A 111 -35.79 -23.28 -9.85
N ASP A 112 -35.67 -23.41 -8.53
CA ASP A 112 -35.05 -22.37 -7.71
C ASP A 112 -33.53 -22.45 -7.85
N LEU A 113 -32.89 -21.35 -8.25
CA LEU A 113 -31.45 -21.29 -8.43
C LEU A 113 -30.70 -21.68 -7.15
N GLU A 114 -31.10 -21.17 -5.99
CA GLU A 114 -30.36 -21.41 -4.74
C GLU A 114 -30.50 -22.86 -4.28
N GLU A 115 -31.69 -23.45 -4.42
CA GLU A 115 -31.90 -24.87 -4.12
C GLU A 115 -31.09 -25.77 -5.07
N SER A 116 -31.03 -25.43 -6.36
CA SER A 116 -30.21 -26.14 -7.35
C SER A 116 -28.72 -26.08 -7.02
N LEU A 117 -28.20 -24.91 -6.62
CA LEU A 117 -26.81 -24.74 -6.20
C LEU A 117 -26.49 -25.63 -4.99
N ARG A 118 -27.37 -25.63 -3.97
CA ARG A 118 -27.17 -26.45 -2.76
C ARG A 118 -27.25 -27.94 -3.06
N ALA A 119 -28.17 -28.38 -3.92
CA ALA A 119 -28.27 -29.78 -4.36
C ALA A 119 -27.00 -30.26 -5.08
N ARG A 120 -26.27 -29.35 -5.74
CA ARG A 120 -24.97 -29.60 -6.40
C ARG A 120 -23.77 -29.42 -5.45
N ASN A 121 -24.00 -29.19 -4.16
CA ASN A 121 -22.97 -28.89 -3.16
C ASN A 121 -22.13 -27.64 -3.47
N ILE A 122 -22.71 -26.68 -4.21
CA ILE A 122 -22.09 -25.39 -4.50
C ILE A 122 -22.44 -24.42 -3.38
N ARG A 123 -21.43 -23.74 -2.82
CA ARG A 123 -21.62 -22.79 -1.73
C ARG A 123 -22.01 -21.41 -2.26
N ILE A 124 -22.99 -20.78 -1.65
CA ILE A 124 -23.41 -19.44 -2.03
C ILE A 124 -22.60 -18.40 -1.25
N ILE A 125 -21.98 -17.48 -1.98
CA ILE A 125 -21.46 -16.23 -1.46
C ILE A 125 -22.58 -15.20 -1.60
N ARG A 126 -23.02 -14.63 -0.48
CA ARG A 126 -24.02 -13.57 -0.48
C ARG A 126 -23.34 -12.22 -0.39
N SER A 127 -23.34 -11.46 -1.48
CA SER A 127 -22.53 -10.24 -1.59
C SER A 127 -23.34 -8.95 -1.43
N TYR A 128 -22.72 -7.97 -0.78
CA TYR A 128 -23.14 -6.57 -0.75
C TYR A 128 -21.97 -5.67 -1.15
N HIS A 129 -22.25 -4.67 -1.98
CA HIS A 129 -21.27 -3.69 -2.45
C HIS A 129 -21.76 -2.29 -2.10
N ASP A 130 -20.85 -1.46 -1.60
CA ASP A 130 -21.11 -0.03 -1.37
C ASP A 130 -19.90 0.79 -1.83
N PHE A 131 -20.09 1.57 -2.90
CA PHE A 131 -19.01 2.35 -3.50
C PHE A 131 -18.82 3.70 -2.82
N GLU A 132 -19.79 4.15 -2.01
CA GLU A 132 -19.81 5.49 -1.42
C GLU A 132 -19.27 5.49 0.02
N GLY A 133 -19.44 4.39 0.76
CA GLY A 133 -19.06 4.37 2.17
C GLY A 133 -19.01 3.00 2.81
N VAL A 134 -18.87 3.00 4.13
CA VAL A 134 -19.09 1.83 4.98
C VAL A 134 -20.41 2.03 5.73
N PRO A 135 -21.36 1.07 5.65
CA PRO A 135 -22.65 1.23 6.31
C PRO A 135 -22.51 1.24 7.83
N GLU A 136 -23.29 2.10 8.51
CA GLU A 136 -23.31 2.17 9.99
C GLU A 136 -23.66 0.83 10.62
N ASP A 137 -24.60 0.09 10.03
CA ASP A 137 -25.00 -1.26 10.45
C ASP A 137 -24.16 -2.37 9.76
N LEU A 138 -22.85 -2.17 9.64
CA LEU A 138 -21.95 -3.16 9.04
C LEU A 138 -22.10 -4.54 9.71
N PHE A 139 -22.07 -4.58 11.06
CA PHE A 139 -22.11 -5.84 11.80
C PHE A 139 -23.47 -6.55 11.68
N GLY A 140 -24.58 -5.83 11.78
CA GLY A 140 -25.91 -6.38 11.60
C GLY A 140 -26.12 -6.89 10.18
N ARG A 141 -25.62 -6.15 9.18
CA ARG A 141 -25.63 -6.61 7.79
C ARG A 141 -24.89 -7.92 7.60
N VAL A 142 -23.64 -8.03 8.05
CA VAL A 142 -22.87 -9.29 7.93
C VAL A 142 -23.58 -10.45 8.64
N ASN A 143 -24.18 -10.22 9.81
CA ASN A 143 -25.00 -11.23 10.50
C ASN A 143 -26.22 -11.67 9.68
N ARG A 144 -26.96 -10.73 9.09
CA ARG A 144 -28.12 -11.06 8.23
C ARG A 144 -27.73 -11.88 7.02
N LEU A 145 -26.60 -11.56 6.39
CA LEU A 145 -26.05 -12.29 5.26
C LEU A 145 -25.67 -13.73 5.65
N ALA A 146 -25.00 -13.90 6.80
CA ALA A 146 -24.63 -15.22 7.32
C ALA A 146 -25.84 -16.06 7.78
N GLY A 147 -26.92 -15.41 8.26
CA GLY A 147 -28.13 -16.08 8.76
C GLY A 147 -28.85 -16.96 7.75
N LYS A 148 -28.57 -16.80 6.44
CA LYS A 148 -29.09 -17.66 5.36
C LYS A 148 -28.31 -18.98 5.19
N GLY A 149 -27.27 -19.23 5.99
CA GLY A 149 -26.33 -20.34 5.80
C GLY A 149 -25.31 -20.09 4.68
N ASP A 150 -25.28 -18.87 4.15
CA ASP A 150 -24.39 -18.43 3.07
C ASP A 150 -23.10 -17.84 3.63
N ILE A 151 -22.10 -17.66 2.75
CA ILE A 151 -20.87 -16.95 3.09
C ILE A 151 -21.10 -15.45 2.87
N PRO A 152 -21.12 -14.61 3.91
CA PRO A 152 -21.29 -13.17 3.74
C PRO A 152 -20.06 -12.56 3.05
N LYS A 153 -20.29 -11.77 1.99
CA LYS A 153 -19.29 -10.94 1.33
C LYS A 153 -19.72 -9.49 1.40
N VAL A 154 -18.87 -8.63 1.97
CA VAL A 154 -19.10 -7.19 2.07
C VAL A 154 -17.88 -6.48 1.49
N ALA A 155 -18.09 -5.75 0.40
CA ALA A 155 -17.09 -4.91 -0.24
C ALA A 155 -17.54 -3.45 -0.20
N VAL A 156 -16.82 -2.62 0.55
CA VAL A 156 -17.28 -1.26 0.92
C VAL A 156 -16.15 -0.26 0.78
N THR A 157 -16.43 1.01 0.51
CA THR A 157 -15.41 2.06 0.35
C THR A 157 -15.18 2.81 1.66
N PRO A 158 -14.12 2.50 2.44
CA PRO A 158 -13.73 3.34 3.57
C PRO A 158 -13.37 4.76 3.10
N GLN A 159 -13.94 5.76 3.77
CA GLN A 159 -13.70 7.19 3.55
C GLN A 159 -12.74 7.78 4.59
N SER A 160 -12.52 7.06 5.68
CA SER A 160 -11.62 7.45 6.76
C SER A 160 -10.88 6.24 7.36
N LEU A 161 -9.86 6.52 8.17
CA LEU A 161 -9.20 5.46 8.94
C LEU A 161 -10.09 4.89 10.06
N LEU A 162 -11.15 5.61 10.47
CA LEU A 162 -12.16 5.08 11.38
C LEU A 162 -12.99 3.97 10.74
N ASP A 163 -13.28 4.09 9.44
CA ASP A 163 -13.96 3.03 8.69
C ASP A 163 -13.09 1.79 8.59
N VAL A 164 -11.78 1.96 8.35
CA VAL A 164 -10.81 0.85 8.33
C VAL A 164 -10.78 0.15 9.69
N ILE A 165 -10.83 0.90 10.80
CA ILE A 165 -10.95 0.34 12.16
C ILE A 165 -12.24 -0.48 12.29
N MET A 166 -13.37 0.06 11.83
CA MET A 166 -14.66 -0.62 11.89
C MET A 166 -14.65 -1.94 11.10
N LEU A 167 -13.98 -1.98 9.95
CA LEU A 167 -13.76 -3.21 9.20
C LEU A 167 -12.97 -4.22 10.04
N PHE A 168 -11.81 -3.85 10.59
CA PHE A 168 -10.99 -4.78 11.40
C PHE A 168 -11.68 -5.28 12.67
N GLN A 169 -12.62 -4.52 13.23
CA GLN A 169 -13.43 -4.97 14.36
C GLN A 169 -14.36 -6.15 14.01
N VAL A 170 -14.62 -6.44 12.72
CA VAL A 170 -15.46 -7.57 12.30
C VAL A 170 -14.92 -8.92 12.80
N GLU A 171 -13.60 -9.10 12.91
CA GLU A 171 -13.04 -10.37 13.40
C GLU A 171 -13.41 -10.61 14.87
N GLU A 172 -13.34 -9.58 15.71
CA GLU A 172 -13.70 -9.67 17.13
C GLU A 172 -15.21 -9.72 17.31
N GLN A 173 -15.94 -8.80 16.69
CA GLN A 173 -17.39 -8.64 16.88
C GLN A 173 -18.19 -9.80 16.29
N LEU A 174 -17.69 -10.45 15.22
CA LEU A 174 -18.39 -11.53 14.52
C LEU A 174 -17.59 -12.84 14.52
N ALA A 175 -16.86 -13.13 15.60
CA ALA A 175 -16.00 -14.31 15.73
C ALA A 175 -16.75 -15.66 15.58
N HIS A 176 -18.08 -15.68 15.76
CA HIS A 176 -18.94 -16.84 15.53
C HIS A 176 -19.11 -17.17 14.03
N ILE A 177 -19.04 -16.17 13.15
CA ILE A 177 -19.09 -16.35 11.69
C ILE A 177 -17.70 -16.75 11.21
N LYS A 178 -17.46 -18.05 11.01
CA LYS A 178 -16.14 -18.59 10.66
C LYS A 178 -15.72 -18.37 9.20
N LYS A 179 -16.69 -18.26 8.29
CA LYS A 179 -16.45 -18.02 6.87
C LYS A 179 -17.11 -16.71 6.50
N LYS A 180 -16.33 -15.73 6.07
CA LYS A 180 -16.77 -14.40 5.63
C LYS A 180 -15.73 -13.79 4.71
N ILE A 181 -16.13 -12.78 3.96
CA ILE A 181 -15.26 -12.03 3.05
C ILE A 181 -15.55 -10.55 3.27
N ILE A 182 -14.65 -9.85 3.95
CA ILE A 182 -14.74 -8.41 4.21
C ILE A 182 -13.62 -7.72 3.43
N ILE A 183 -13.97 -6.68 2.69
CA ILE A 183 -13.06 -5.95 1.80
C ILE A 183 -13.32 -4.46 1.94
N GLY A 184 -12.27 -3.71 2.26
CA GLY A 184 -12.20 -2.28 1.99
C GLY A 184 -11.75 -2.04 0.56
N MET A 185 -12.54 -1.27 -0.19
CA MET A 185 -12.20 -0.80 -1.53
C MET A 185 -11.34 0.46 -1.49
N GLY A 186 -10.73 0.77 -2.63
CA GLY A 186 -9.92 1.97 -2.79
C GLY A 186 -8.65 1.95 -1.95
N GLN A 187 -8.01 3.12 -1.89
CA GLN A 187 -6.71 3.27 -1.26
C GLN A 187 -6.76 3.00 0.25
N LEU A 188 -7.74 3.54 1.00
CA LEU A 188 -7.88 3.27 2.44
C LEU A 188 -8.12 1.79 2.75
N GLY A 189 -8.69 1.03 1.83
CA GLY A 189 -9.00 -0.39 1.98
C GLY A 189 -7.81 -1.35 1.82
N ILE A 190 -6.67 -0.91 1.28
CA ILE A 190 -5.51 -1.79 1.00
C ILE A 190 -5.06 -2.64 2.21
N PRO A 191 -4.95 -2.09 3.45
CA PRO A 191 -4.62 -2.91 4.62
C PRO A 191 -5.57 -4.08 4.85
N THR A 192 -6.86 -3.92 4.55
CA THR A 192 -7.88 -4.99 4.71
C THR A 192 -7.68 -6.14 3.74
N ARG A 193 -7.08 -5.87 2.58
CA ARG A 193 -6.74 -6.87 1.55
C ARG A 193 -5.47 -7.62 1.90
N ILE A 194 -4.42 -6.91 2.33
CA ILE A 194 -3.15 -7.52 2.75
C ILE A 194 -3.36 -8.34 4.03
N LEU A 195 -4.02 -7.76 5.03
CA LEU A 195 -4.25 -8.37 6.34
C LEU A 195 -5.60 -9.12 6.40
N TYR A 196 -6.10 -9.64 5.28
CA TYR A 196 -7.45 -10.21 5.21
C TYR A 196 -7.68 -11.35 6.21
N LYS A 197 -6.64 -12.13 6.55
CA LYS A 197 -6.73 -13.16 7.61
C LYS A 197 -6.89 -12.57 9.01
N ARG A 198 -6.30 -11.40 9.28
CA ARG A 198 -6.47 -10.66 10.55
C ARG A 198 -7.87 -10.06 10.67
N LEU A 199 -8.53 -9.83 9.54
CA LEU A 199 -9.91 -9.39 9.40
C LEU A 199 -10.92 -10.55 9.51
N GLY A 200 -10.44 -11.80 9.59
CA GLY A 200 -11.30 -12.99 9.59
C GLY A 200 -11.83 -13.38 8.22
N SER A 201 -11.37 -12.72 7.14
CA SER A 201 -11.76 -13.04 5.78
C SER A 201 -11.12 -14.36 5.34
N MET A 202 -11.88 -15.21 4.66
CA MET A 202 -11.37 -16.49 4.14
C MET A 202 -10.54 -16.34 2.86
N LEU A 203 -10.76 -15.25 2.13
CA LEU A 203 -10.02 -14.89 0.92
C LEU A 203 -9.89 -13.38 0.75
N SER A 204 -8.95 -12.99 -0.11
CA SER A 204 -8.82 -11.64 -0.66
C SER A 204 -8.70 -11.73 -2.18
N PHE A 205 -9.26 -10.75 -2.88
CA PHE A 205 -9.20 -10.68 -4.34
C PHE A 205 -7.92 -9.98 -4.81
N VAL A 206 -7.35 -10.50 -5.89
CA VAL A 206 -6.15 -9.99 -6.58
C VAL A 206 -6.43 -9.89 -8.08
N SER A 207 -5.70 -9.03 -8.78
CA SER A 207 -5.87 -8.84 -10.22
C SER A 207 -4.60 -8.26 -10.85
N ASP A 208 -4.23 -8.73 -12.03
CA ASP A 208 -3.12 -8.16 -12.82
C ASP A 208 -3.47 -6.76 -13.37
N ASN A 209 -4.75 -6.49 -13.64
CA ASN A 209 -5.21 -5.29 -14.35
C ASN A 209 -6.08 -4.37 -13.47
N GLN A 210 -5.98 -4.48 -12.13
CA GLN A 210 -6.81 -3.74 -11.17
C GLN A 210 -8.33 -3.81 -11.46
N ALA A 211 -8.89 -5.02 -11.56
CA ALA A 211 -10.33 -5.24 -11.81
C ALA A 211 -11.30 -4.51 -10.85
N ALA A 212 -10.83 -4.04 -9.69
CA ALA A 212 -11.58 -3.16 -8.79
C ALA A 212 -10.62 -2.22 -8.03
N PRO A 213 -11.10 -1.07 -7.51
CA PRO A 213 -10.28 -0.14 -6.75
C PRO A 213 -9.56 -0.79 -5.56
N GLY A 214 -8.23 -0.62 -5.52
CA GLY A 214 -7.36 -1.17 -4.47
C GLY A 214 -6.91 -2.62 -4.68
N HIS A 215 -7.16 -3.22 -5.85
CA HIS A 215 -6.58 -4.51 -6.20
C HIS A 215 -5.06 -4.43 -6.28
N LEU A 216 -4.41 -5.35 -5.58
CA LEU A 216 -2.97 -5.60 -5.67
C LEU A 216 -2.74 -6.81 -6.59
N GLY A 217 -1.58 -6.85 -7.22
CA GLY A 217 -1.20 -7.95 -8.11
C GLY A 217 -1.05 -9.27 -7.35
N PRO A 218 -1.32 -10.43 -7.99
CA PRO A 218 -1.16 -11.75 -7.36
C PRO A 218 0.26 -11.98 -6.83
N ARG A 219 1.26 -11.66 -7.65
CA ARG A 219 2.68 -11.75 -7.29
C ARG A 219 3.03 -10.85 -6.11
N GLU A 220 2.55 -9.61 -6.10
CA GLU A 220 2.82 -8.67 -5.00
C GLU A 220 2.22 -9.18 -3.68
N MET A 221 0.96 -9.62 -3.70
CA MET A 221 0.29 -10.16 -2.52
C MET A 221 0.93 -11.44 -1.99
N SER A 222 1.44 -12.29 -2.89
CA SER A 222 2.06 -13.56 -2.52
C SER A 222 3.53 -13.43 -2.11
N GLU A 223 4.35 -12.71 -2.88
CA GLU A 223 5.81 -12.64 -2.68
C GLU A 223 6.26 -11.44 -1.84
N VAL A 224 5.60 -10.28 -1.95
CA VAL A 224 5.99 -9.10 -1.16
C VAL A 224 5.33 -9.13 0.20
N TYR A 225 4.01 -9.34 0.25
CA TYR A 225 3.29 -9.29 1.53
C TYR A 225 3.13 -10.65 2.20
N HIS A 226 3.35 -11.75 1.47
CA HIS A 226 3.08 -13.10 1.96
C HIS A 226 1.69 -13.20 2.58
N ALA A 227 0.69 -12.55 1.98
CA ALA A 227 -0.62 -12.30 2.59
C ALA A 227 -1.33 -13.61 3.01
N ASP A 228 -1.14 -14.67 2.23
CA ASP A 228 -1.67 -16.01 2.53
C ASP A 228 -0.94 -16.73 3.67
N ARG A 229 0.19 -16.23 4.17
CA ARG A 229 0.94 -16.79 5.31
C ARG A 229 0.71 -16.02 6.62
N ILE A 230 0.12 -14.83 6.55
CA ILE A 230 -0.14 -13.99 7.73
C ILE A 230 -1.12 -14.69 8.68
N ASP A 231 -0.77 -14.76 9.95
CA ASP A 231 -1.61 -15.32 11.00
C ASP A 231 -1.71 -14.40 12.23
N ARG A 232 -2.30 -14.89 13.32
CA ARG A 232 -2.47 -14.14 14.57
C ARG A 232 -1.14 -13.86 15.30
N ASN A 233 -0.09 -14.64 15.00
CA ASN A 233 1.24 -14.51 15.59
C ASN A 233 2.16 -13.62 14.74
N THR A 234 1.85 -13.40 13.46
CA THR A 234 2.60 -12.49 12.60
C THR A 234 2.64 -11.08 13.18
N HIS A 235 3.86 -10.56 13.36
CA HIS A 235 4.10 -9.20 13.81
C HIS A 235 3.77 -8.20 12.69
N ILE A 236 2.97 -7.19 12.98
CA ILE A 236 2.61 -6.17 11.99
C ILE A 236 3.50 -4.94 12.19
N TYR A 237 4.12 -4.52 11.10
CA TYR A 237 4.79 -3.24 10.92
C TYR A 237 4.16 -2.50 9.74
N GLY A 238 4.53 -1.25 9.53
CA GLY A 238 4.02 -0.55 8.36
C GLY A 238 4.62 0.82 8.11
N VAL A 239 4.11 1.49 7.09
CA VAL A 239 4.44 2.88 6.77
C VAL A 239 3.17 3.70 6.74
N ILE A 240 3.19 4.86 7.40
CA ILE A 240 2.09 5.83 7.35
C ILE A 240 2.46 7.04 6.51
N GLY A 241 1.52 7.51 5.71
CA GLY A 241 1.69 8.68 4.86
C GLY A 241 0.39 9.11 4.20
N ASN A 242 0.43 10.25 3.52
CA ASN A 242 -0.61 10.67 2.58
C ASN A 242 0.01 11.55 1.49
N PRO A 243 0.28 11.02 0.28
CA PRO A 243 0.08 9.63 -0.17
C PRO A 243 1.08 8.63 0.45
N VAL A 244 0.85 7.33 0.29
CA VAL A 244 1.74 6.28 0.84
C VAL A 244 2.05 5.11 -0.11
N TYR A 245 1.16 4.77 -1.06
CA TYR A 245 1.26 3.51 -1.80
C TYR A 245 2.42 3.41 -2.80
N HIS A 246 3.05 4.52 -3.17
CA HIS A 246 4.20 4.53 -4.09
C HIS A 246 5.54 4.27 -3.40
N THR A 247 5.55 4.04 -2.08
CA THR A 247 6.77 3.79 -1.32
C THR A 247 7.34 2.39 -1.60
N SER A 248 8.67 2.30 -1.72
CA SER A 248 9.38 1.01 -1.83
C SER A 248 9.60 0.33 -0.47
N SER A 249 9.19 0.95 0.65
CA SER A 249 9.45 0.42 2.00
C SER A 249 8.95 -1.02 2.23
N PRO A 250 7.74 -1.43 1.75
CA PRO A 250 7.31 -2.83 1.86
C PRO A 250 8.27 -3.82 1.20
N LYS A 251 8.84 -3.47 0.04
CA LYS A 251 9.81 -4.33 -0.67
C LYS A 251 11.11 -4.48 0.11
N ILE A 252 11.55 -3.45 0.83
CA ILE A 252 12.74 -3.49 1.68
C ILE A 252 12.46 -4.37 2.91
N HIS A 253 11.44 -4.00 3.70
CA HIS A 253 11.22 -4.62 5.00
C HIS A 253 10.72 -6.06 4.91
N ASN A 254 9.77 -6.38 4.01
CA ASN A 254 9.26 -7.74 3.91
C ASN A 254 10.33 -8.71 3.38
N ARG A 255 11.16 -8.27 2.42
CA ARG A 255 12.29 -9.08 1.93
C ARG A 255 13.33 -9.31 3.04
N GLY A 256 13.59 -8.29 3.84
CA GLY A 256 14.43 -8.41 5.04
C GLY A 256 13.88 -9.42 6.04
N PHE A 257 12.59 -9.32 6.37
CA PHE A 257 11.92 -10.23 7.32
C PHE A 257 11.93 -11.67 6.83
N GLU A 258 11.65 -11.90 5.54
CA GLU A 258 11.70 -13.22 4.92
C GLU A 258 13.09 -13.85 5.01
N ALA A 259 14.15 -13.08 4.68
CA ALA A 259 15.51 -13.60 4.65
C ALA A 259 16.04 -14.03 6.03
N ILE A 260 15.61 -13.36 7.10
CA ILE A 260 15.95 -13.75 8.48
C ILE A 260 14.89 -14.67 9.11
N ARG A 261 13.89 -15.11 8.34
CA ARG A 261 12.75 -15.94 8.79
C ARG A 261 12.00 -15.34 9.99
N TYR A 262 11.87 -14.02 10.03
CA TYR A 262 11.14 -13.31 11.07
C TYR A 262 9.65 -13.24 10.69
N ASN A 263 8.77 -13.81 11.52
CA ASN A 263 7.32 -13.85 11.27
C ASN A 263 6.70 -12.44 11.39
N ALA A 264 6.84 -11.63 10.35
CA ALA A 264 6.39 -10.27 10.30
C ALA A 264 5.93 -9.85 8.90
N VAL A 265 5.09 -8.83 8.86
CA VAL A 265 4.64 -8.17 7.63
C VAL A 265 4.73 -6.66 7.80
N TYR A 266 5.11 -5.97 6.74
CA TYR A 266 5.20 -4.52 6.62
C TYR A 266 4.15 -4.03 5.62
N VAL A 267 3.20 -3.22 6.10
CA VAL A 267 1.99 -2.83 5.36
C VAL A 267 1.90 -1.31 5.17
N PRO A 268 1.53 -0.80 3.98
CA PRO A 268 1.23 0.62 3.80
C PRO A 268 -0.13 1.00 4.38
N PHE A 269 -0.19 2.09 5.13
CA PHE A 269 -1.42 2.66 5.68
C PHE A 269 -1.57 4.11 5.23
N LEU A 270 -2.60 4.39 4.43
CA LEU A 270 -2.99 5.77 4.14
C LEU A 270 -3.63 6.38 5.38
N VAL A 271 -3.09 7.49 5.88
CA VAL A 271 -3.52 8.09 7.14
C VAL A 271 -4.04 9.50 6.90
N ASP A 272 -5.32 9.70 7.20
CA ASP A 272 -6.01 10.98 7.29
C ASP A 272 -5.77 11.67 8.65
N SER A 273 -5.70 10.87 9.73
CA SER A 273 -5.56 11.32 11.11
C SER A 273 -4.60 10.41 11.88
N VAL A 274 -3.50 11.00 12.36
CA VAL A 274 -2.53 10.30 13.22
C VAL A 274 -3.21 9.74 14.48
N ARG A 275 -4.18 10.45 15.05
CA ARG A 275 -4.95 9.99 16.21
C ARG A 275 -5.68 8.68 15.92
N SER A 276 -6.37 8.61 14.79
CA SER A 276 -7.07 7.40 14.36
C SER A 276 -6.08 6.28 14.08
N PHE A 277 -4.90 6.58 13.52
CA PHE A 277 -3.88 5.57 13.28
C PHE A 277 -3.37 4.93 14.56
N PHE A 278 -3.14 5.69 15.63
CA PHE A 278 -2.77 5.09 16.92
C PHE A 278 -3.85 4.15 17.47
N LYS A 279 -5.14 4.45 17.25
CA LYS A 279 -6.22 3.50 17.61
C LYS A 279 -6.14 2.22 16.79
N LEU A 280 -5.93 2.33 15.47
CA LEU A 280 -5.74 1.17 14.59
C LEU A 280 -4.49 0.37 14.98
N ALA A 281 -3.40 1.04 15.34
CA ALA A 281 -2.16 0.44 15.75
C ALA A 281 -2.34 -0.42 17.02
N GLU A 282 -3.13 0.04 17.98
CA GLU A 282 -3.50 -0.76 19.15
C GLU A 282 -4.38 -1.96 18.78
N LEU A 283 -5.42 -1.75 17.96
CA LEU A 283 -6.33 -2.82 17.51
C LEU A 283 -5.56 -3.95 16.80
N LEU A 284 -4.66 -3.59 15.88
CA LEU A 284 -3.88 -4.55 15.09
C LEU A 284 -2.62 -5.05 15.81
N LYS A 285 -2.30 -4.52 16.99
CA LYS A 285 -1.06 -4.78 17.73
C LYS A 285 0.18 -4.52 16.87
N ILE A 286 0.18 -3.38 16.16
CA ILE A 286 1.33 -2.92 15.37
C ILE A 286 2.53 -2.74 16.31
N ARG A 287 3.70 -3.22 15.88
CA ARG A 287 4.94 -3.20 16.67
C ARG A 287 5.86 -2.04 16.34
N GLY A 288 5.75 -1.49 15.15
CA GLY A 288 6.47 -0.31 14.73
C GLY A 288 6.04 0.13 13.34
N PHE A 289 6.31 1.37 13.01
CA PHE A 289 5.98 1.91 11.71
C PHE A 289 6.91 3.05 11.32
N SER A 290 7.16 3.17 10.02
CA SER A 290 7.80 4.33 9.45
C SER A 290 6.77 5.43 9.19
N VAL A 291 7.22 6.67 9.24
CA VAL A 291 6.39 7.87 9.10
C VAL A 291 6.96 8.70 7.96
N THR A 292 6.14 8.92 6.94
CA THR A 292 6.47 9.80 5.82
C THR A 292 5.56 11.03 5.81
N ILE A 293 5.69 11.85 4.77
CA ILE A 293 4.90 13.07 4.56
C ILE A 293 3.39 12.74 4.63
N PRO A 294 2.57 13.60 5.27
CA PRO A 294 2.92 14.82 6.01
C PRO A 294 3.11 14.60 7.53
N HIS A 295 3.17 13.35 7.99
CA HIS A 295 2.91 12.99 9.40
C HIS A 295 4.13 13.07 10.32
N LYS A 296 5.34 13.28 9.80
CA LYS A 296 6.59 13.19 10.61
C LYS A 296 6.63 14.09 11.84
N GLN A 297 5.99 15.27 11.79
CA GLN A 297 5.86 16.15 12.96
C GLN A 297 4.61 15.83 13.78
N ALA A 298 3.50 15.49 13.12
CA ALA A 298 2.20 15.22 13.75
C ALA A 298 2.20 13.97 14.65
N VAL A 299 3.13 13.03 14.44
CA VAL A 299 3.29 11.86 15.31
C VAL A 299 3.95 12.18 16.65
N VAL A 300 4.75 13.25 16.74
CA VAL A 300 5.60 13.54 17.91
C VAL A 300 4.80 13.67 19.22
N PRO A 301 3.63 14.36 19.26
CA PRO A 301 2.83 14.48 20.47
C PRO A 301 2.27 13.16 21.03
N TYR A 302 2.30 12.07 20.26
CA TYR A 302 1.79 10.75 20.66
C TYR A 302 2.88 9.82 21.22
N LEU A 303 4.13 10.27 21.25
CA LEU A 303 5.27 9.45 21.65
C LEU A 303 5.57 9.59 23.14
N GLY A 304 5.71 8.46 23.83
CA GLY A 304 6.11 8.43 25.24
C GLY A 304 7.62 8.64 25.44
N LYS A 305 8.44 8.28 24.44
CA LYS A 305 9.89 8.49 24.45
C LYS A 305 10.39 8.91 23.08
N THR A 306 11.43 9.75 23.03
CA THR A 306 12.04 10.21 21.78
C THR A 306 13.56 10.18 21.89
N SER A 307 14.24 9.93 20.76
CA SER A 307 15.69 10.09 20.68
C SER A 307 16.10 11.57 20.76
N ARG A 308 17.39 11.85 20.95
CA ARG A 308 17.92 13.23 20.98
C ARG A 308 17.63 13.95 19.66
N GLU A 309 17.80 13.24 18.55
CA GLU A 309 17.60 13.75 17.19
C GLU A 309 16.14 14.14 16.99
N VAL A 310 15.18 13.30 17.42
CA VAL A 310 13.75 13.66 17.32
C VAL A 310 13.43 14.92 18.12
N LYS A 311 14.00 15.08 19.32
CA LYS A 311 13.80 16.28 20.15
C LYS A 311 14.38 17.53 19.49
N GLN A 312 15.57 17.43 18.89
CA GLN A 312 16.22 18.55 18.21
C GLN A 312 15.51 18.92 16.90
N ILE A 313 15.23 17.92 16.05
CA ILE A 313 14.66 18.13 14.72
C ILE A 313 13.17 18.52 14.82
N GLY A 314 12.45 18.02 15.84
CA GLY A 314 11.00 18.15 15.95
C GLY A 314 10.24 17.31 14.92
N SER A 315 10.86 16.21 14.47
CA SER A 315 10.37 15.32 13.41
C SER A 315 10.79 13.88 13.68
N CYS A 316 9.89 12.94 13.45
CA CYS A 316 10.08 11.51 13.68
C CYS A 316 9.67 10.74 12.43
N ASN A 317 10.58 9.94 11.87
CA ASN A 317 10.29 9.08 10.71
C ASN A 317 10.13 7.61 11.10
N THR A 318 10.38 7.23 12.34
CA THR A 318 10.40 5.82 12.77
C THR A 318 9.86 5.71 14.18
N VAL A 319 8.79 4.95 14.35
CA VAL A 319 8.14 4.71 15.64
C VAL A 319 8.19 3.23 15.96
N VAL A 320 8.65 2.89 17.16
CA VAL A 320 8.79 1.50 17.62
C VAL A 320 8.14 1.32 18.98
N ARG A 321 7.59 0.14 19.25
CA ARG A 321 7.01 -0.19 20.55
C ARG A 321 8.07 -0.78 21.46
N ILE A 322 8.33 -0.15 22.61
CA ILE A 322 9.28 -0.61 23.62
C ILE A 322 8.60 -0.59 24.98
N GLN A 323 8.53 -1.74 25.66
CA GLN A 323 7.92 -1.89 26.99
C GLN A 323 6.50 -1.28 27.06
N GLY A 324 5.69 -1.50 26.00
CA GLY A 324 4.33 -0.99 25.91
C GLY A 324 4.20 0.48 25.47
N MET A 325 5.29 1.26 25.44
CA MET A 325 5.30 2.66 25.02
C MET A 325 5.77 2.85 23.58
N TRP A 326 5.31 3.93 22.94
CA TRP A 326 5.79 4.35 21.63
C TRP A 326 7.06 5.19 21.78
N LYS A 327 8.17 4.71 21.20
CA LYS A 327 9.43 5.43 21.07
C LYS A 327 9.60 5.93 19.64
N GLY A 328 9.84 7.23 19.46
CA GLY A 328 10.24 7.78 18.16
C GLY A 328 11.75 7.93 18.03
N ILE A 329 12.25 7.63 16.83
CA ILE A 329 13.61 7.90 16.39
C ILE A 329 13.57 8.57 15.00
N ASN A 330 14.69 9.16 14.59
CA ASN A 330 14.83 9.76 13.26
C ASN A 330 15.99 9.08 12.52
N THR A 331 15.67 8.13 11.64
CA THR A 331 16.65 7.43 10.79
C THR A 331 16.97 8.20 9.51
N ASP A 332 16.18 9.21 9.12
CA ASP A 332 16.53 10.09 8.00
C ASP A 332 17.86 10.82 8.29
N TYR A 333 18.08 11.23 9.55
CA TYR A 333 19.33 11.87 10.00
C TYR A 333 20.57 11.02 9.67
N TYR A 334 20.57 9.75 10.10
CA TYR A 334 21.72 8.86 9.90
C TYR A 334 21.78 8.27 8.49
N GLY A 335 20.62 8.01 7.88
CA GLY A 335 20.54 7.53 6.50
C GLY A 335 21.10 8.54 5.51
N PHE A 336 20.92 9.85 5.78
CA PHE A 336 21.55 10.91 4.99
C PHE A 336 23.06 11.00 5.21
N LEU A 337 23.54 10.85 6.46
CA LEU A 337 24.97 10.98 6.74
C LEU A 337 25.79 9.84 6.16
N THR A 338 25.25 8.62 6.15
CA THR A 338 26.00 7.40 5.81
C THR A 338 26.76 7.51 4.48
N PRO A 339 26.17 7.98 3.36
CA PRO A 339 26.89 8.08 2.08
C PRO A 339 27.97 9.17 2.02
N ILE A 340 27.95 10.15 2.92
CA ILE A 340 28.84 11.33 2.88
C ILE A 340 29.72 11.47 4.13
N GLN A 341 29.59 10.58 5.11
CA GLN A 341 30.23 10.70 6.43
C GLN A 341 31.75 10.78 6.33
N ASP A 342 32.36 9.94 5.50
CA ASP A 342 33.82 9.93 5.31
C ASP A 342 34.34 11.24 4.71
N ARG A 343 33.54 11.88 3.83
CA ARG A 343 33.86 13.16 3.19
C ARG A 343 33.73 14.34 4.16
N ILE A 344 32.82 14.24 5.13
CA ILE A 344 32.76 15.19 6.24
C ILE A 344 33.97 14.99 7.15
N ALA A 345 34.29 13.73 7.52
CA ALA A 345 35.39 13.41 8.41
C ALA A 345 36.77 13.78 7.84
N SER A 346 36.98 13.64 6.53
CA SER A 346 38.20 14.08 5.84
C SER A 346 38.30 15.61 5.70
N GLY A 347 37.22 16.35 5.99
CA GLY A 347 37.13 17.78 5.73
C GLY A 347 36.94 18.15 4.25
N SER A 348 36.55 17.20 3.40
CA SER A 348 36.16 17.45 2.01
C SER A 348 34.82 18.19 1.91
N ILE A 349 33.92 17.98 2.88
CA ILE A 349 32.66 18.73 3.01
C ILE A 349 32.74 19.61 4.26
N LYS A 350 32.84 20.93 4.06
CA LYS A 350 32.82 21.94 5.14
C LYS A 350 31.65 22.90 5.02
N SER A 351 31.04 22.98 3.85
CA SER A 351 29.95 23.88 3.53
C SER A 351 28.89 23.21 2.64
N ALA A 352 27.62 23.48 2.92
CA ALA A 352 26.51 22.87 2.21
C ALA A 352 25.40 23.88 1.88
N LEU A 353 24.84 23.73 0.68
CA LEU A 353 23.63 24.42 0.23
C LEU A 353 22.46 23.42 0.24
N VAL A 354 21.47 23.63 1.11
CA VAL A 354 20.32 22.73 1.26
C VAL A 354 19.09 23.37 0.62
N VAL A 355 18.56 22.74 -0.43
CA VAL A 355 17.37 23.20 -1.16
C VAL A 355 16.13 22.53 -0.58
N GLY A 356 15.25 23.33 0.02
CA GLY A 356 14.01 22.93 0.67
C GLY A 356 14.02 23.17 2.18
N SER A 357 12.83 23.22 2.78
CA SER A 357 12.62 23.48 4.23
C SER A 357 11.59 22.53 4.87
N GLY A 358 11.32 21.38 4.23
CA GLY A 358 10.37 20.38 4.71
C GLY A 358 10.92 19.45 5.80
N GLY A 359 10.14 18.45 6.21
CA GLY A 359 10.52 17.53 7.30
C GLY A 359 11.83 16.77 7.07
N ALA A 360 12.15 16.40 5.83
CA ALA A 360 13.43 15.78 5.47
C ALA A 360 14.59 16.79 5.51
N SER A 361 14.39 18.00 4.96
CA SER A 361 15.35 19.10 5.04
C SER A 361 15.78 19.37 6.48
N ARG A 362 14.83 19.42 7.42
CA ARG A 362 15.14 19.59 8.85
C ARG A 362 16.14 18.55 9.35
N ALA A 363 15.88 17.26 9.08
CA ALA A 363 16.78 16.19 9.52
C ALA A 363 18.19 16.35 8.92
N ILE A 364 18.27 16.77 7.65
CA ILE A 364 19.52 16.99 6.92
C ILE A 364 20.30 18.19 7.45
N VAL A 365 19.63 19.33 7.66
CA VAL A 365 20.28 20.53 8.22
C VAL A 365 20.84 20.21 9.60
N TYR A 366 20.04 19.58 10.49
CA TYR A 366 20.53 19.15 11.80
C TYR A 366 21.69 18.15 11.69
N ALA A 367 21.64 17.23 10.73
CA ALA A 367 22.73 16.28 10.49
C ALA A 367 24.04 16.99 10.12
N LEU A 368 23.98 17.94 9.19
CA LEU A 368 25.15 18.69 8.73
C LEU A 368 25.74 19.58 9.82
N ILE A 369 24.93 20.40 10.51
CA ILE A 369 25.43 21.33 11.54
C ILE A 369 26.04 20.60 12.74
N ASN A 370 25.45 19.46 13.14
CA ASN A 370 25.98 18.66 14.25
C ASN A 370 27.33 18.01 13.92
N HIS A 371 27.70 17.94 12.63
CA HIS A 371 29.00 17.46 12.16
C HIS A 371 29.90 18.61 11.68
N GLY A 372 29.60 19.86 12.07
CA GLY A 372 30.47 21.01 11.82
C GLY A 372 30.42 21.59 10.41
N VAL A 373 29.44 21.20 9.59
CA VAL A 373 29.26 21.74 8.24
C VAL A 373 28.51 23.06 8.32
N LYS A 374 29.02 24.11 7.65
CA LYS A 374 28.34 25.39 7.50
C LYS A 374 27.19 25.25 6.49
N VAL A 375 25.96 25.48 6.92
CA VAL A 375 24.76 25.28 6.08
C VAL A 375 24.15 26.62 5.66
N THR A 376 23.76 26.71 4.38
CA THR A 376 22.81 27.71 3.86
C THR A 376 21.57 27.02 3.32
N ILE A 377 20.39 27.48 3.71
CA ILE A 377 19.10 26.90 3.34
C ILE A 377 18.44 27.76 2.28
N LEU A 378 18.11 27.17 1.13
CA LEU A 378 17.34 27.82 0.08
C LEU A 378 15.92 27.28 0.05
N ASN A 379 14.93 28.17 -0.07
CA ASN A 379 13.55 27.73 -0.25
C ASN A 379 12.76 28.74 -1.09
N ARG A 380 11.81 28.24 -1.90
CA ARG A 380 10.90 29.10 -2.69
C ARG A 380 10.18 30.12 -1.81
N THR A 381 9.75 29.71 -0.63
CA THR A 381 9.22 30.61 0.39
C THR A 381 10.34 30.95 1.37
N ALA A 382 10.99 32.10 1.19
CA ALA A 382 12.15 32.52 1.99
C ALA A 382 11.86 32.49 3.50
N GLU A 383 10.65 32.85 3.93
CA GLU A 383 10.24 32.79 5.34
C GLU A 383 10.39 31.40 5.97
N ARG A 384 10.14 30.32 5.21
CA ARG A 384 10.32 28.96 5.71
C ARG A 384 11.80 28.59 5.85
N ALA A 385 12.65 29.10 4.96
CA ALA A 385 14.10 28.94 5.09
C ALA A 385 14.62 29.74 6.29
N ARG A 386 14.17 31.00 6.47
CA ARG A 386 14.49 31.84 7.62
C ARG A 386 14.15 31.13 8.93
N LYS A 387 12.91 30.64 9.07
CA LYS A 387 12.49 29.94 10.28
C LYS A 387 13.41 28.76 10.62
N LEU A 388 13.76 27.92 9.64
CA LEU A 388 14.67 26.82 9.88
C LEU A 388 16.10 27.32 10.18
N GLY A 389 16.58 28.33 9.45
CA GLY A 389 17.88 28.95 9.66
C GLY A 389 18.05 29.56 11.05
N ASP A 390 17.03 30.25 11.55
CA ASP A 390 17.02 30.81 12.92
C ASP A 390 17.05 29.70 13.96
N GLU A 391 16.27 28.62 13.77
CA GLU A 391 16.25 27.46 14.66
C GLU A 391 17.60 26.72 14.70
N THR A 392 18.35 26.71 13.59
CA THR A 392 19.60 25.96 13.44
C THR A 392 20.85 26.82 13.42
N MET A 393 20.72 28.15 13.62
CA MET A 393 21.78 29.14 13.43
C MET A 393 22.52 28.99 12.09
N SER A 394 21.77 28.66 11.04
CA SER A 394 22.27 28.45 9.68
C SER A 394 21.97 29.65 8.80
N GLY A 395 22.74 29.80 7.70
CA GLY A 395 22.39 30.76 6.66
C GLY A 395 21.06 30.39 6.01
N TYR A 396 20.35 31.38 5.48
CA TYR A 396 19.13 31.15 4.72
C TYR A 396 19.02 32.17 3.59
N ASP A 397 18.32 31.80 2.53
CA ASP A 397 18.06 32.70 1.40
C ASP A 397 16.85 32.26 0.57
N SER A 398 16.44 33.12 -0.35
CA SER A 398 15.49 32.79 -1.42
C SER A 398 16.13 31.84 -2.44
N LEU A 399 15.31 30.96 -3.01
CA LEU A 399 15.73 30.05 -4.08
C LEU A 399 16.27 30.79 -5.32
N GLU A 400 15.79 32.01 -5.58
CA GLU A 400 16.23 32.84 -6.71
C GLU A 400 17.72 33.22 -6.61
N ASN A 401 18.22 33.34 -5.37
CA ASN A 401 19.60 33.70 -5.05
C ASN A 401 20.57 32.51 -5.12
N ALA A 402 20.14 31.33 -5.58
CA ALA A 402 21.00 30.15 -5.69
C ALA A 402 22.31 30.44 -6.46
N HIS A 403 22.25 31.27 -7.50
CA HIS A 403 23.41 31.67 -8.30
C HIS A 403 24.54 32.33 -7.49
N LEU A 404 24.25 32.94 -6.34
CA LEU A 404 25.26 33.59 -5.48
C LEU A 404 26.19 32.60 -4.77
N TYR A 405 25.80 31.33 -4.71
CA TYR A 405 26.52 30.29 -3.98
C TYR A 405 27.38 29.38 -4.87
N GLN A 406 27.42 29.64 -6.18
CA GLN A 406 28.17 28.85 -7.15
C GLN A 406 29.68 28.81 -6.81
N GLY A 407 30.28 27.62 -6.79
CA GLY A 407 31.70 27.42 -6.46
C GLY A 407 32.11 27.79 -5.04
N SER A 408 31.15 28.12 -4.16
CA SER A 408 31.40 28.53 -2.76
C SER A 408 31.00 27.48 -1.73
N VAL A 409 30.45 26.35 -2.18
CA VAL A 409 29.97 25.25 -1.34
C VAL A 409 30.55 23.92 -1.80
N ASP A 410 30.72 22.98 -0.87
CA ASP A 410 31.26 21.65 -1.16
C ASP A 410 30.14 20.64 -1.48
N LEU A 411 28.96 20.84 -0.89
CA LEU A 411 27.80 19.96 -1.01
C LEU A 411 26.54 20.75 -1.40
N VAL A 412 25.79 20.27 -2.38
CA VAL A 412 24.46 20.79 -2.73
C VAL A 412 23.44 19.68 -2.51
N VAL A 413 22.50 19.88 -1.58
CA VAL A 413 21.50 18.88 -1.23
C VAL A 413 20.12 19.31 -1.70
N GLN A 414 19.50 18.51 -2.57
CA GLN A 414 18.10 18.65 -2.95
C GLN A 414 17.24 17.86 -1.96
N THR A 415 16.27 18.52 -1.31
CA THR A 415 15.35 17.86 -0.36
C THR A 415 13.86 18.05 -0.69
N THR A 416 13.55 18.59 -1.86
CA THR A 416 12.18 18.89 -2.30
C THR A 416 11.59 17.77 -3.15
N SER A 417 10.30 17.86 -3.48
CA SER A 417 9.65 16.96 -4.44
C SER A 417 9.75 17.45 -5.90
N VAL A 418 10.51 18.50 -6.19
CA VAL A 418 10.72 18.97 -7.58
C VAL A 418 11.70 18.02 -8.27
N GLY A 419 11.27 17.42 -9.39
CA GLY A 419 12.01 16.37 -10.09
C GLY A 419 11.29 15.02 -10.13
N MET A 420 10.14 14.87 -9.45
CA MET A 420 9.31 13.66 -9.45
C MET A 420 7.84 13.94 -9.81
N GLY A 421 7.13 12.94 -10.33
CA GLY A 421 5.71 13.04 -10.65
C GLY A 421 5.43 14.09 -11.72
N GLU A 422 4.46 14.96 -11.50
CA GLU A 422 4.13 16.06 -12.43
C GLU A 422 5.26 17.08 -12.62
N LEU A 423 6.26 17.07 -11.73
CA LEU A 423 7.44 17.94 -11.79
C LEU A 423 8.69 17.20 -12.29
N GLU A 424 8.53 16.00 -12.85
CA GLU A 424 9.61 15.28 -13.50
C GLU A 424 10.25 16.14 -14.61
N GLY A 425 11.57 16.03 -14.76
CA GLY A 425 12.34 16.87 -15.70
C GLY A 425 12.58 18.31 -15.25
N THR A 426 12.01 18.75 -14.12
CA THR A 426 12.24 20.11 -13.59
C THR A 426 13.46 20.15 -12.65
N ASN A 427 14.35 21.12 -12.84
CA ASN A 427 15.45 21.40 -11.90
C ASN A 427 14.98 22.36 -10.79
N PRO A 428 15.11 22.04 -9.49
CA PRO A 428 14.74 22.92 -8.39
C PRO A 428 15.60 24.18 -8.24
N ILE A 429 16.80 24.21 -8.80
CA ILE A 429 17.72 25.36 -8.73
C ILE A 429 18.28 25.71 -10.11
N PRO A 430 17.43 26.15 -11.05
CA PRO A 430 17.84 26.39 -12.43
C PRO A 430 18.88 27.51 -12.58
N SER A 431 18.98 28.43 -11.61
CA SER A 431 19.98 29.49 -11.57
C SER A 431 21.33 29.07 -10.98
N PHE A 432 21.44 27.86 -10.42
CA PHE A 432 22.69 27.34 -9.89
C PHE A 432 23.46 26.56 -10.97
N ALA A 433 24.64 27.06 -11.35
CA ALA A 433 25.56 26.36 -12.22
C ALA A 433 26.60 25.60 -11.37
N PHE A 434 26.61 24.28 -11.50
CA PHE A 434 27.64 23.42 -10.92
C PHE A 434 29.01 23.70 -11.55
N THR A 435 30.07 23.69 -10.76
CA THR A 435 31.45 23.97 -11.21
C THR A 435 32.29 22.71 -11.43
N GLY A 436 31.75 21.55 -11.08
CA GLY A 436 32.44 20.25 -11.17
C GLY A 436 33.20 19.88 -9.90
N LYS A 437 33.17 20.73 -8.88
CA LYS A 437 33.85 20.51 -7.60
C LYS A 437 32.89 20.07 -6.49
N GLU A 438 31.61 20.37 -6.65
CA GLU A 438 30.58 20.09 -5.67
C GLU A 438 30.17 18.61 -5.70
N ILE A 439 29.70 18.12 -4.56
CA ILE A 439 28.91 16.89 -4.46
C ILE A 439 27.43 17.27 -4.58
N ALA A 440 26.70 16.62 -5.47
CA ALA A 440 25.26 16.81 -5.64
C ALA A 440 24.51 15.64 -5.02
N TYR A 441 23.80 15.87 -3.92
CA TYR A 441 23.05 14.85 -3.22
C TYR A 441 21.55 15.11 -3.34
N GLU A 442 20.81 14.19 -3.93
CA GLU A 442 19.36 14.28 -4.05
C GLU A 442 18.63 13.20 -3.24
N LEU A 443 17.48 13.57 -2.67
CA LEU A 443 16.63 12.65 -1.91
C LEU A 443 15.57 11.92 -2.75
N ILE A 444 15.24 12.46 -3.92
CA ILE A 444 14.39 11.79 -4.90
C ILE A 444 15.12 10.54 -5.39
N TYR A 445 14.39 9.41 -5.39
CA TYR A 445 14.90 8.11 -5.86
C TYR A 445 14.13 7.59 -7.09
N ARG A 446 13.05 8.28 -7.49
CA ARG A 446 12.28 7.99 -8.71
C ARG A 446 11.85 9.30 -9.37
N PRO A 447 12.33 9.60 -10.59
CA PRO A 447 13.31 8.83 -11.37
C PRO A 447 14.69 8.75 -10.67
N GLU A 448 15.54 7.79 -11.08
CA GLU A 448 16.89 7.65 -10.52
C GLU A 448 17.79 8.85 -10.86
N GLU A 449 17.61 9.42 -12.06
CA GLU A 449 18.33 10.60 -12.53
C GLU A 449 17.37 11.75 -12.85
N THR A 450 17.27 12.72 -11.95
CA THR A 450 16.50 13.95 -12.18
C THR A 450 17.30 14.98 -12.97
N ALA A 451 16.64 16.07 -13.39
CA ALA A 451 17.29 17.21 -14.02
C ALA A 451 18.37 17.86 -13.13
N PHE A 452 18.25 17.77 -11.79
CA PHE A 452 19.25 18.25 -10.84
C PHE A 452 20.53 17.40 -10.93
N LEU A 453 20.42 16.08 -10.81
CA LEU A 453 21.56 15.17 -10.90
C LEU A 453 22.19 15.17 -12.30
N GLN A 454 21.38 15.29 -13.36
CA GLN A 454 21.88 15.43 -14.72
C GLN A 454 22.67 16.73 -14.93
N ALA A 455 22.26 17.84 -14.32
CA ALA A 455 23.02 19.09 -14.36
C ALA A 455 24.37 18.95 -13.65
N ALA A 456 24.39 18.34 -12.46
CA ALA A 456 25.60 18.08 -11.70
C ALA A 456 26.58 17.17 -12.46
N LYS A 457 26.11 16.02 -12.97
CA LYS A 457 26.92 15.09 -13.75
C LYS A 457 27.55 15.74 -15.00
N ARG A 458 26.78 16.55 -15.73
CA ARG A 458 27.29 17.29 -16.90
C ARG A 458 28.40 18.26 -16.57
N ALA A 459 28.41 18.82 -15.35
CA ALA A 459 29.47 19.67 -14.87
C ALA A 459 30.69 18.91 -14.31
N GLY A 460 30.62 17.56 -14.21
CA GLY A 460 31.68 16.73 -13.64
C GLY A 460 31.58 16.54 -12.12
N CYS A 461 30.48 16.96 -11.49
CA CYS A 461 30.24 16.76 -10.07
C CYS A 461 29.97 15.30 -9.73
N GLU A 462 30.27 14.94 -8.48
CA GLU A 462 29.94 13.63 -7.94
C GLU A 462 28.46 13.58 -7.49
N PRO A 463 27.62 12.69 -8.05
CA PRO A 463 26.25 12.51 -7.60
C PRO A 463 26.16 11.52 -6.43
N VAL A 464 25.30 11.81 -5.46
CA VAL A 464 24.81 10.88 -4.44
C VAL A 464 23.31 10.71 -4.64
N PHE A 465 22.86 9.48 -4.82
CA PHE A 465 21.50 9.18 -5.26
C PHE A 465 20.55 8.98 -4.07
N GLY A 466 19.28 9.38 -4.23
CA GLY A 466 18.27 9.25 -3.17
C GLY A 466 18.01 7.82 -2.72
N LYS A 467 18.29 6.84 -3.60
CA LYS A 467 18.23 5.41 -3.27
C LYS A 467 19.18 5.04 -2.13
N GLU A 468 20.34 5.68 -2.03
CA GLU A 468 21.33 5.40 -0.99
C GLU A 468 20.77 5.80 0.38
N MET A 469 20.22 7.02 0.49
CA MET A 469 19.54 7.45 1.71
C MET A 469 18.37 6.53 2.06
N LEU A 470 17.53 6.18 1.08
CA LEU A 470 16.35 5.34 1.27
C LEU A 470 16.72 3.96 1.83
N ILE A 471 17.79 3.36 1.32
CA ILE A 471 18.32 2.09 1.79
C ILE A 471 18.84 2.23 3.23
N GLU A 472 19.73 3.19 3.48
CA GLU A 472 20.38 3.31 4.80
C GLU A 472 19.38 3.66 5.91
N GLN A 473 18.45 4.60 5.68
CA GLN A 473 17.39 4.89 6.65
C GLN A 473 16.48 3.67 6.90
N GLY A 474 16.28 2.84 5.86
CA GLY A 474 15.44 1.64 5.90
C GLY A 474 16.11 0.49 6.65
N LYS A 475 17.44 0.33 6.51
CA LYS A 475 18.24 -0.62 7.29
C LYS A 475 18.19 -0.28 8.78
N LEU A 476 18.35 0.99 9.14
CA LEU A 476 18.23 1.47 10.52
C LEU A 476 16.82 1.27 11.10
N GLN A 477 15.78 1.47 10.28
CA GLN A 477 14.40 1.15 10.64
C GLN A 477 14.22 -0.35 10.91
N PHE A 478 14.74 -1.19 10.01
CA PHE A 478 14.67 -2.65 10.13
C PHE A 478 15.30 -3.12 11.44
N GLU A 479 16.49 -2.62 11.77
CA GLU A 479 17.16 -2.87 13.05
C GLU A 479 16.32 -2.44 14.24
N ALA A 480 15.76 -1.22 14.20
CA ALA A 480 14.89 -0.73 15.27
C ALA A 480 13.61 -1.58 15.43
N PHE A 481 13.09 -2.16 14.34
CA PHE A 481 11.87 -2.95 14.33
C PHE A 481 12.04 -4.38 14.86
N CYS A 482 13.11 -5.06 14.47
CA CYS A 482 13.28 -6.49 14.76
C CYS A 482 14.51 -6.82 15.62
N GLY A 483 15.42 -5.87 15.83
CA GLY A 483 16.64 -6.07 16.60
C GLY A 483 17.77 -6.78 15.84
N TYR A 484 17.63 -6.98 14.53
CA TYR A 484 18.63 -7.60 13.66
C TYR A 484 19.13 -6.61 12.61
N HIS A 485 20.42 -6.67 12.29
CA HIS A 485 20.98 -5.97 11.14
C HIS A 485 20.29 -6.39 9.84
N PHE A 486 20.09 -5.43 8.94
CA PHE A 486 19.58 -5.77 7.62
C PHE A 486 20.58 -6.69 6.91
N PRO A 487 20.15 -7.83 6.34
CA PRO A 487 21.08 -8.78 5.75
C PRO A 487 21.84 -8.21 4.54
N HIS A 488 23.17 -8.18 4.62
CA HIS A 488 24.04 -7.62 3.57
C HIS A 488 24.03 -8.42 2.26
N TRP A 489 23.61 -9.69 2.29
CA TRP A 489 23.54 -10.57 1.11
C TRP A 489 22.25 -10.40 0.29
N ILE A 490 21.33 -9.55 0.72
CA ILE A 490 20.09 -9.28 -0.03
C ILE A 490 20.33 -8.09 -0.96
N PRO A 491 20.28 -8.26 -2.28
CA PRO A 491 20.24 -7.13 -3.18
C PRO A 491 18.90 -6.39 -3.03
N LEU A 492 18.97 -5.06 -2.93
CA LEU A 492 17.81 -4.19 -2.92
C LEU A 492 17.65 -3.57 -4.31
N ASP A 493 16.98 -4.29 -5.20
CA ASP A 493 16.56 -3.78 -6.51
C ASP A 493 15.30 -2.91 -6.30
N LEU A 494 15.49 -1.60 -6.09
CA LEU A 494 14.45 -0.64 -5.71
C LEU A 494 13.83 0.14 -6.86
#